data_AF-A0A967C901-F1
#
_entry.id   AF-A0A967C901-F1
#
_cell.length_a   1.000
_cell.length_b   1.000
_cell.length_c   1.000
_cell.angle_alpha   90.00
_cell.angle_beta   90.00
_cell.angle_gamma   90.00
#
_symmetry.space_group_name_H-M   'P 1'
#
loop_
_entity.id
_entity.type
_entity.pdbx_description
1 polymer ?
#
loop_
_entity_poly.entity_id
_entity_poly.type
_entity_poly.pdbx_seq_one_letter_code
_entity_poly.pdbx_strand_id
1 'polypeptide(L)'
;MQPHRLARLLAALLLMALALCGGGPADAALAPAAMPQPYDVVVVEHLRLKVPAAGVEAWLEAERGSWEPWLAEKPGFLDRQLLWDAEREEGTLLIHWASREQWKAIPQQDVERVQRRFEALARQATGINQGNPFPLIFEGELQPR
;
A
#
# COMPACT_ATOMS: atom_id res chain seq x y z
N MET A 1 21.32 -58.17 -41.55
CA MET A 1 20.54 -57.98 -40.30
C MET A 1 19.12 -57.55 -40.69
N GLN A 2 18.11 -58.22 -40.13
CA GLN A 2 16.74 -58.28 -40.66
C GLN A 2 15.84 -57.09 -40.28
N PRO A 3 14.91 -56.66 -41.16
CA PRO A 3 14.07 -55.46 -41.02
C PRO A 3 13.11 -55.46 -39.82
N HIS A 4 12.85 -56.63 -39.24
CA HIS A 4 11.98 -56.79 -38.06
C HIS A 4 12.60 -56.32 -36.74
N ARG A 5 13.93 -56.05 -36.70
CA ARG A 5 14.61 -55.49 -35.52
C ARG A 5 14.58 -53.96 -35.48
N LEU A 6 14.48 -53.29 -36.64
CA LEU A 6 14.31 -51.83 -36.73
C LEU A 6 12.88 -51.39 -36.39
N ALA A 7 11.87 -52.16 -36.81
CA ALA A 7 10.46 -51.86 -36.48
C ALA A 7 10.14 -51.96 -34.97
N ARG A 8 10.84 -52.83 -34.23
CA ARG A 8 10.67 -52.97 -32.77
C ARG A 8 11.41 -51.90 -31.95
N LEU A 9 12.46 -51.29 -32.49
CA LEU A 9 13.17 -50.18 -31.84
C LEU A 9 12.48 -48.83 -32.10
N LEU A 10 11.83 -48.65 -33.25
CA LEU A 10 11.03 -47.45 -33.56
C LEU A 10 9.69 -47.40 -32.80
N ALA A 11 9.05 -48.56 -32.55
CA ALA A 11 7.84 -48.63 -31.72
C ALA A 11 8.10 -48.33 -30.24
N ALA A 12 9.32 -48.54 -29.74
CA ALA A 12 9.71 -48.23 -28.36
C ALA A 12 10.11 -46.75 -28.15
N LEU A 13 10.51 -46.03 -29.21
CA LEU A 13 10.80 -44.59 -29.15
C LEU A 13 9.54 -43.71 -29.33
N LEU A 14 8.45 -44.24 -29.90
CA LEU A 14 7.18 -43.50 -30.03
C LEU A 14 6.30 -43.52 -28.77
N LEU A 15 6.62 -44.36 -27.77
CA LEU A 15 5.91 -44.40 -26.47
C LEU A 15 6.63 -43.67 -25.33
N MET A 16 7.81 -43.08 -25.59
CA MET A 16 8.54 -42.26 -24.61
C MET A 16 8.59 -40.75 -24.97
N ALA A 17 7.90 -40.32 -26.04
CA ALA A 17 7.79 -38.90 -26.43
C ALA A 17 6.37 -38.33 -26.32
N LEU A 18 5.34 -39.15 -26.09
CA LEU A 18 3.96 -38.71 -25.83
C LEU A 18 3.63 -38.50 -24.34
N ALA A 19 4.66 -38.42 -23.48
CA ALA A 19 4.54 -38.06 -22.07
C ALA A 19 5.18 -36.70 -21.72
N LEU A 20 5.53 -35.87 -22.72
CA LEU A 20 6.10 -34.53 -22.53
C LEU A 20 5.35 -33.39 -23.26
N CYS A 21 4.13 -33.64 -23.75
CA CYS A 21 3.27 -32.60 -24.35
C CYS A 21 2.03 -32.34 -23.48
N GLY A 22 2.22 -32.22 -22.17
CA GLY A 22 1.21 -31.73 -21.23
C GLY A 22 1.38 -30.23 -20.94
N GLY A 23 1.69 -29.42 -21.95
CA GLY A 23 1.69 -27.96 -21.85
C GLY A 23 0.26 -27.43 -21.92
N GLY A 24 -0.52 -27.62 -20.85
CA GLY A 24 -1.78 -26.90 -20.66
C GLY A 24 -1.52 -25.40 -20.49
N PRO A 25 -2.47 -24.53 -20.87
CA PRO A 25 -2.30 -23.09 -20.75
C PRO A 25 -2.01 -22.75 -19.29
N ALA A 26 -1.06 -21.84 -19.10
CA ALA A 26 -0.62 -21.33 -17.82
C ALA A 26 -1.80 -21.17 -16.87
N ASP A 27 -1.90 -22.09 -15.91
CA ASP A 27 -2.59 -21.84 -14.66
C ASP A 27 -1.69 -20.86 -13.93
N ALA A 28 -1.77 -19.59 -14.36
CA ALA A 28 -1.29 -18.47 -13.60
C ALA A 28 -2.19 -18.42 -12.36
N ALA A 29 -1.91 -19.33 -11.43
CA ALA A 29 -2.30 -19.15 -10.05
C ALA A 29 -1.92 -17.71 -9.73
N LEU A 30 -2.93 -16.87 -9.48
CA LEU A 30 -2.68 -15.58 -8.86
C LEU A 30 -1.86 -15.92 -7.62
N ALA A 31 -0.56 -15.62 -7.68
CA ALA A 31 0.24 -15.61 -6.48
C ALA A 31 -0.54 -14.74 -5.50
N PRO A 32 -0.83 -15.21 -4.27
CA PRO A 32 -1.41 -14.34 -3.28
C PRO A 32 -0.54 -13.08 -3.28
N ALA A 33 -1.16 -11.90 -3.47
CA ALA A 33 -0.47 -10.63 -3.40
C ALA A 33 0.46 -10.72 -2.21
N ALA A 34 1.78 -10.61 -2.46
CA ALA A 34 2.78 -10.89 -1.44
C ALA A 34 2.34 -10.18 -0.17
N MET A 35 2.00 -10.95 0.87
CA MET A 35 1.67 -10.34 2.14
C MET A 35 2.89 -9.47 2.48
N PRO A 36 2.70 -8.19 2.84
CA PRO A 36 3.83 -7.37 3.23
C PRO A 36 4.63 -8.20 4.24
N GLN A 37 5.90 -8.44 3.91
CA GLN A 37 6.82 -9.06 4.84
C GLN A 37 6.65 -8.33 6.16
N PRO A 38 6.60 -9.01 7.31
CA PRO A 38 6.56 -8.30 8.58
C PRO A 38 7.75 -7.36 8.55
N TYR A 39 7.46 -6.08 8.35
CA TYR A 39 8.45 -5.05 8.54
C TYR A 39 8.91 -5.29 9.98
N ASP A 40 10.21 -5.26 10.23
CA ASP A 40 10.67 -4.90 11.56
C ASP A 40 10.22 -3.43 11.74
N VAL A 41 8.92 -3.22 11.97
CA VAL A 41 8.32 -1.90 12.13
C VAL A 41 8.91 -1.37 13.41
N VAL A 42 9.84 -0.43 13.30
CA VAL A 42 10.47 0.14 14.48
C VAL A 42 9.55 1.16 15.15
N VAL A 43 8.69 1.84 14.38
CA VAL A 43 7.74 2.81 14.95
C VAL A 43 6.55 3.05 14.01
N VAL A 44 5.37 3.22 14.59
CA VAL A 44 4.15 3.65 13.89
C VAL A 44 3.68 4.99 14.46
N GLU A 45 3.47 5.95 13.58
CA GLU A 45 2.76 7.18 13.90
C GLU A 45 1.26 6.94 13.73
N HIS A 46 0.49 7.26 14.77
CA HIS A 46 -0.95 7.10 14.82
C HIS A 46 -1.62 8.47 14.92
N LEU A 47 -2.32 8.86 13.85
CA LEU A 47 -3.08 10.10 13.79
C LEU A 47 -4.56 9.78 13.69
N ARG A 48 -5.39 10.63 14.29
CA ARG A 48 -6.83 10.64 14.03
C ARG A 48 -7.30 12.04 13.72
N LEU A 49 -8.18 12.13 12.73
CA LEU A 49 -8.79 13.36 12.22
C LEU A 49 -10.31 13.27 12.39
N LYS A 50 -10.98 14.39 12.60
CA LYS A 50 -12.43 14.44 12.41
C LYS A 50 -12.73 14.45 10.91
N VAL A 51 -13.46 13.44 10.43
CA VAL A 51 -13.83 13.29 9.01
C VAL A 51 -15.32 12.93 8.94
N PRO A 52 -16.21 13.94 8.82
CA PRO A 52 -17.65 13.70 8.66
C PRO A 52 -17.94 12.76 7.49
N ALA A 53 -19.01 11.97 7.56
CA ALA A 53 -19.34 11.01 6.51
C ALA A 53 -19.43 11.63 5.10
N ALA A 54 -19.99 12.84 5.00
CA ALA A 54 -20.07 13.59 3.74
C ALA A 54 -18.69 14.07 3.21
N GLY A 55 -17.66 14.08 4.05
CA GLY A 55 -16.32 14.56 3.73
C GLY A 55 -15.30 13.47 3.44
N VAL A 56 -15.66 12.19 3.50
CA VAL A 56 -14.71 11.08 3.32
C VAL A 56 -14.02 11.12 1.96
N GLU A 57 -14.77 11.30 0.87
CA GLU A 57 -14.18 11.39 -0.48
C GLU A 57 -13.26 12.59 -0.61
N ALA A 58 -13.68 13.75 -0.10
CA ALA A 58 -12.87 14.97 -0.11
C ALA A 58 -11.57 14.82 0.71
N TRP A 59 -11.63 14.09 1.83
CA TRP A 59 -10.46 13.74 2.63
C TRP A 59 -9.51 12.85 1.82
N LEU A 60 -10.01 11.75 1.24
CA LEU A 60 -9.19 10.83 0.46
C LEU A 60 -8.57 11.49 -0.79
N GLU A 61 -9.29 12.39 -1.46
CA GLU A 61 -8.75 13.19 -2.57
C GLU A 61 -7.64 14.13 -2.12
N ALA A 62 -7.83 14.82 -0.98
CA ALA A 62 -6.82 15.68 -0.40
C ALA A 62 -5.57 14.89 -0.02
N GLU A 63 -5.72 13.71 0.59
CA GLU A 63 -4.62 12.80 0.92
C GLU A 63 -3.81 12.42 -0.32
N ARG A 64 -4.47 11.97 -1.40
CA ARG A 64 -3.84 11.61 -2.69
C ARG A 64 -3.07 12.76 -3.32
N GLY A 65 -3.59 13.98 -3.18
CA GLY A 65 -2.99 15.18 -3.79
C GLY A 65 -1.93 15.89 -2.93
N SER A 66 -1.64 15.39 -1.73
CA SER A 66 -0.74 16.05 -0.77
C SER A 66 0.18 15.08 -0.04
N TRP A 67 -0.29 14.48 1.05
CA TRP A 67 0.50 13.65 1.95
C TRP A 67 0.99 12.37 1.28
N GLU A 68 0.20 11.73 0.43
CA GLU A 68 0.57 10.47 -0.20
C GLU A 68 1.88 10.55 -1.01
N PRO A 69 1.99 11.39 -2.05
CA PRO A 69 3.23 11.49 -2.81
C PRO A 69 4.38 12.05 -1.97
N TRP A 70 4.10 12.97 -1.04
CA TRP A 70 5.15 13.57 -0.22
C TRP A 70 5.74 12.56 0.78
N LEU A 71 4.91 11.74 1.43
CA LEU A 71 5.39 10.70 2.36
C LEU A 71 6.24 9.65 1.64
N ALA A 72 5.84 9.25 0.42
CA ALA A 72 6.58 8.29 -0.40
C ALA A 72 8.03 8.71 -0.70
N GLU A 73 8.33 10.01 -0.64
CA GLU A 73 9.68 10.56 -0.85
C GLU A 73 10.52 10.65 0.45
N LYS A 74 9.92 10.42 1.64
CA LYS A 74 10.65 10.62 2.89
C LYS A 74 11.57 9.44 3.18
N PRO A 75 12.84 9.69 3.57
CA PRO A 75 13.71 8.63 4.08
C PRO A 75 13.05 7.88 5.24
N GLY A 76 13.04 6.56 5.17
CA GLY A 76 12.47 5.70 6.20
C GLY A 76 10.95 5.57 6.19
N PHE A 77 10.22 6.21 5.27
CA PHE A 77 8.79 5.89 5.07
C PHE A 77 8.66 4.48 4.52
N LEU A 78 7.78 3.67 5.12
CA LEU A 78 7.51 2.29 4.69
C LEU A 78 6.15 2.18 4.02
N ASP A 79 5.09 2.58 4.73
CA ASP A 79 3.72 2.49 4.26
C ASP A 79 2.80 3.41 5.09
N ARG A 80 1.61 3.68 4.55
CA ARG A 80 0.54 4.36 5.26
C ARG A 80 -0.81 3.69 5.01
N GLN A 81 -1.51 3.42 6.10
CA GLN A 81 -2.89 2.95 6.06
C GLN A 81 -3.85 4.09 6.40
N LEU A 82 -4.94 4.19 5.64
CA LEU A 82 -6.07 5.08 5.89
C LEU A 82 -7.29 4.24 6.24
N LEU A 83 -7.88 4.51 7.41
CA LEU A 83 -9.07 3.85 7.90
C LEU A 83 -10.12 4.91 8.22
N TRP A 84 -11.40 4.61 8.00
CA TRP A 84 -12.49 5.48 8.39
C TRP A 84 -13.46 4.76 9.32
N ASP A 85 -13.71 5.36 10.48
CA ASP A 85 -14.67 4.90 11.47
C ASP A 85 -15.98 5.64 11.26
N ALA A 86 -17.02 4.91 10.83
CA ALA A 86 -18.33 5.48 10.53
C ALA A 86 -19.12 5.89 11.79
N GLU A 87 -18.92 5.20 12.91
CA GLU A 87 -19.64 5.50 14.17
C GLU A 87 -19.11 6.79 14.80
N ARG A 88 -17.81 7.01 14.68
CA ARG A 88 -17.13 8.18 15.27
C ARG A 88 -16.94 9.32 14.26
N GLU A 89 -17.09 9.03 12.99
CA GLU A 89 -16.70 9.85 11.84
C GLU A 89 -15.25 10.36 12.01
N GLU A 90 -14.35 9.41 12.21
CA GLU A 90 -12.92 9.66 12.40
C GLU A 90 -12.12 9.00 11.27
N GLY A 91 -11.23 9.76 10.65
CA GLY A 91 -10.18 9.21 9.79
C GLY A 91 -8.99 8.83 10.67
N THR A 92 -8.48 7.61 10.53
CA THR A 92 -7.27 7.14 11.20
C THR A 92 -6.15 6.93 10.19
N LEU A 93 -4.98 7.47 10.48
CA LEU A 93 -3.76 7.26 9.71
C LEU A 93 -2.77 6.46 10.56
N LEU A 94 -2.26 5.37 9.99
CA LEU A 94 -1.16 4.60 10.56
C LEU A 94 0.02 4.68 9.61
N ILE A 95 1.04 5.44 9.98
CA ILE A 95 2.23 5.67 9.15
C ILE A 95 3.38 4.86 9.72
N HIS A 96 3.92 3.95 8.92
CA HIS A 96 4.97 3.02 9.32
C HIS A 96 6.33 3.59 8.91
N TRP A 97 7.26 3.61 9.86
CA TRP A 97 8.61 4.13 9.64
C TRP A 97 9.66 3.08 9.95
N ALA A 98 10.73 3.07 9.17
CA ALA A 98 11.91 2.23 9.35
C ALA A 98 12.69 2.61 10.61
N SER A 99 12.63 3.87 11.03
CA SER A 99 13.21 4.31 12.31
C SER A 99 12.55 5.58 12.84
N ARG A 100 12.53 5.71 14.16
CA ARG A 100 12.09 6.93 14.85
C ARG A 100 12.99 8.13 14.53
N GLU A 101 14.29 7.89 14.37
CA GLU A 101 15.26 8.94 14.03
C GLU A 101 14.94 9.58 12.67
N GLN A 102 14.73 8.77 11.64
CA GLN A 102 14.38 9.27 10.29
C GLN A 102 13.06 10.02 10.28
N TRP A 103 12.03 9.50 10.97
CA TRP A 103 10.75 10.19 11.12
C TRP A 103 10.90 11.54 11.81
N LYS A 104 11.58 11.58 12.97
CA LYS A 104 11.75 12.82 13.75
C LYS A 104 12.78 13.79 13.14
N ALA A 105 13.56 13.37 12.15
CA ALA A 105 14.47 14.23 11.41
C ALA A 105 13.76 15.09 10.34
N ILE A 106 12.50 14.80 10.03
CA ILE A 106 11.73 15.58 9.06
C ILE A 106 11.57 17.03 9.56
N PRO A 107 11.97 18.05 8.79
CA PRO A 107 11.83 19.44 9.21
C PRO A 107 10.38 19.86 9.34
N GLN A 108 10.04 20.54 10.44
CA GLN A 108 8.68 21.05 10.68
C GLN A 108 8.16 21.92 9.53
N GLN A 109 9.02 22.73 8.91
CA GLN A 109 8.64 23.58 7.77
C GLN A 109 8.18 22.79 6.54
N ASP A 110 8.70 21.57 6.34
CA ASP A 110 8.28 20.69 5.25
C ASP A 110 6.92 20.06 5.56
N VAL A 111 6.70 19.64 6.82
CA VAL A 111 5.40 19.17 7.33
C VAL A 111 4.33 20.26 7.14
N GLU A 112 4.62 21.50 7.51
CA GLU A 112 3.69 22.62 7.32
C GLU A 112 3.38 22.91 5.85
N ARG A 113 4.33 22.66 4.94
CA ARG A 113 4.13 22.87 3.51
C ARG A 113 3.13 21.87 2.94
N VAL A 114 3.29 20.59 3.26
CA VAL A 114 2.35 19.56 2.83
C VAL A 114 0.99 19.71 3.54
N GLN A 115 0.97 20.12 4.82
CA GLN A 115 -0.28 20.45 5.53
C GLN A 115 -1.05 21.57 4.82
N ARG A 116 -0.40 22.67 4.43
CA ARG A 116 -1.07 23.75 3.68
C ARG A 116 -1.63 23.27 2.34
N ARG A 117 -0.92 22.34 1.66
CA ARG A 117 -1.40 21.74 0.40
C ARG A 117 -2.62 20.85 0.64
N PHE A 118 -2.57 20.00 1.66
CA PHE A 118 -3.70 19.16 2.07
C PHE A 118 -4.94 20.01 2.35
N GLU A 119 -4.81 21.03 3.19
CA GLU A 119 -5.95 21.87 3.55
C GLU A 119 -6.52 22.65 2.37
N ALA A 120 -5.67 23.09 1.44
CA ALA A 120 -6.14 23.77 0.23
C ALA A 120 -7.00 22.83 -0.63
N LEU A 121 -6.58 21.58 -0.81
CA LEU A 121 -7.34 20.57 -1.53
C LEU A 121 -8.63 20.21 -0.78
N ALA A 122 -8.55 19.99 0.53
CA ALA A 122 -9.69 19.68 1.36
C ALA A 122 -10.74 20.80 1.31
N ARG A 123 -10.33 22.07 1.37
CA ARG A 123 -11.24 23.22 1.25
C ARG A 123 -11.92 23.28 -0.12
N GLN A 124 -11.14 23.06 -1.18
CA GLN A 124 -11.68 23.02 -2.54
C GLN A 124 -12.74 21.91 -2.70
N ALA A 125 -12.46 20.71 -2.19
CA ALA A 125 -13.35 19.56 -2.34
C ALA A 125 -14.60 19.63 -1.43
N THR A 126 -14.49 20.24 -0.25
CA THR A 126 -15.61 20.38 0.70
C THR A 126 -16.46 21.64 0.51
N GLY A 127 -15.96 22.64 -0.24
CA GLY A 127 -16.58 23.96 -0.34
C GLY A 127 -16.44 24.83 0.92
N ILE A 128 -15.61 24.41 1.88
CA ILE A 128 -15.31 25.18 3.10
C ILE A 128 -14.26 26.24 2.78
N ASN A 129 -14.54 27.50 3.09
CA ASN A 129 -13.70 28.62 2.67
C ASN A 129 -12.59 28.99 3.67
N GLN A 130 -12.62 28.49 4.91
CA GLN A 130 -11.67 28.84 5.96
C GLN A 130 -11.40 27.66 6.91
N GLY A 131 -10.23 27.66 7.55
CA GLY A 131 -9.82 26.62 8.49
C GLY A 131 -9.38 25.30 7.83
N ASN A 132 -9.14 24.29 8.67
CA ASN A 132 -8.87 22.92 8.26
C ASN A 132 -10.19 22.12 8.28
N PRO A 133 -10.70 21.65 7.13
CA PRO A 133 -11.91 20.82 7.06
C PRO A 133 -11.83 19.52 7.86
N PHE A 134 -10.63 18.99 8.10
CA PHE A 134 -10.38 17.72 8.78
C PHE A 134 -9.37 17.92 9.93
N PRO A 135 -9.79 18.50 11.07
CA PRO A 135 -8.89 18.82 12.17
C PRO A 135 -8.35 17.56 12.84
N LEU A 136 -7.09 17.63 13.28
CA LEU A 136 -6.43 16.61 14.09
C LEU A 136 -7.09 16.54 15.48
N ILE A 137 -7.45 15.33 15.89
CA ILE A 137 -8.04 15.04 17.21
C ILE A 137 -7.11 14.21 18.09
N PHE A 138 -6.14 13.52 17.50
CA PHE A 138 -5.17 12.70 18.24
C PHE A 138 -3.88 12.52 17.43
N GLU A 139 -2.76 12.55 18.13
CA GLU A 139 -1.44 12.14 17.64
C GLU A 139 -0.78 11.25 18.70
N GLY A 140 -0.16 10.17 18.24
CA GLY A 140 0.54 9.23 19.10
C GLY A 140 1.62 8.45 18.37
N GLU A 141 2.51 7.87 19.16
CA GLU A 141 3.61 7.03 18.71
C GLU A 141 3.41 5.62 19.29
N LEU A 142 3.44 4.60 18.43
CA LEU A 142 3.41 3.19 18.82
C LEU A 142 4.78 2.57 18.55
N GLN A 143 5.36 1.94 19.57
CA GLN A 143 6.63 1.23 19.48
C GLN A 143 6.37 -0.29 19.57
N PRO A 144 7.13 -1.12 18.83
CA PRO A 144 7.11 -2.57 19.03
C PRO A 144 7.50 -2.90 20.48
N ARG A 145 6.84 -3.89 21.06
CA ARG A 145 7.10 -4.37 22.42
C ARG A 145 8.28 -5.34 22.47
#